data_AF-A0A7X7L2Y3-F1
#
_entry.id   AF-A0A7X7L2Y3-F1
#
_cell.length_a   1.000
_cell.length_b   1.000
_cell.length_c   1.000
_cell.angle_alpha   90.00
_cell.angle_beta   90.00
_cell.angle_gamma   90.00
#
_symmetry.space_group_name_H-M   'P 1'
#
loop_
_entity.id
_entity.type
_entity.pdbx_description
1 polymer ?
#
loop_
_entity_poly.entity_id
_entity_poly.type
_entity_poly.pdbx_seq_one_letter_code
_entity_poly.pdbx_strand_id
1 'polypeptide(L)'
;MILQTSQHSKIYDYLKKRAPYSVLDQGIEYAGSGAVSECSLAGGRIQGSVKDKQGVSHSVCLEILSSSELEAACTCSTVDELREQWCSHAVALLWHAYDLEFFDPSGGFTTPESKFRLNTSSAEEIAAVINEVGKNPPLSVPDKLYLPEVSV
;
A
#
# COMPACT_ATOMS: atom_id res chain seq x y z
N MET A 1 -11.70 -9.18 -19.64
CA MET A 1 -13.08 -9.10 -19.12
C MET A 1 -12.97 -9.34 -17.62
N ILE A 2 -12.94 -8.29 -16.80
CA ILE A 2 -12.77 -8.44 -15.35
C ILE A 2 -14.10 -8.94 -14.81
N LEU A 3 -14.11 -10.12 -14.19
CA LEU A 3 -15.27 -10.70 -13.53
C LEU A 3 -15.69 -9.75 -12.40
N GLN A 4 -16.68 -8.89 -12.64
CA GLN A 4 -17.31 -8.08 -11.60
C GLN A 4 -17.98 -9.02 -10.60
N THR A 5 -17.30 -9.25 -9.48
CA THR A 5 -17.90 -9.94 -8.35
C THR A 5 -18.83 -8.97 -7.61
N SER A 6 -19.79 -9.48 -6.82
CA SER A 6 -20.65 -8.65 -5.96
C SER A 6 -19.86 -7.73 -5.02
N GLN A 7 -18.62 -8.12 -4.72
CA GLN A 7 -17.69 -7.34 -3.91
C GLN A 7 -17.13 -6.13 -4.67
N HIS A 8 -16.82 -6.27 -5.98
CA HIS A 8 -16.42 -5.13 -6.83
C HIS A 8 -17.49 -4.06 -6.97
N SER A 9 -18.78 -4.41 -6.86
CA SER A 9 -19.85 -3.40 -6.91
C SER A 9 -19.75 -2.39 -5.75
N LYS A 10 -19.45 -2.86 -4.53
CA LYS A 10 -19.39 -1.99 -3.34
C LYS A 10 -18.24 -0.98 -3.46
N ILE A 11 -17.05 -1.45 -3.84
CA ILE A 11 -15.88 -0.58 -3.96
C ILE A 11 -16.03 0.39 -5.14
N TYR A 12 -16.64 -0.07 -6.25
CA TYR A 12 -16.94 0.79 -7.39
C TYR A 12 -17.89 1.93 -7.02
N ASP A 13 -18.94 1.65 -6.24
CA ASP A 13 -19.88 2.69 -5.79
C ASP A 13 -19.26 3.67 -4.78
N TYR A 14 -18.29 3.22 -3.99
CA TYR A 14 -17.48 4.12 -3.16
C TYR A 14 -16.62 5.04 -4.03
N LEU A 15 -15.91 4.47 -5.01
CA LEU A 15 -15.01 5.21 -5.90
C LEU A 15 -15.74 6.26 -6.75
N LYS A 16 -16.98 5.99 -7.17
CA LYS A 16 -17.81 6.97 -7.91
C LYS A 16 -18.05 8.28 -7.16
N LYS A 17 -17.98 8.23 -5.82
CA LYS A 17 -18.16 9.41 -4.97
C LYS A 17 -16.86 10.20 -4.80
N ARG A 18 -15.71 9.60 -5.12
CA ARG A 18 -14.37 10.15 -4.87
C ARG A 18 -13.64 10.54 -6.15
N ALA A 19 -14.01 9.98 -7.30
CA ALA A 19 -13.37 10.24 -8.58
C ALA A 19 -14.39 10.34 -9.73
N PRO A 20 -14.09 11.13 -10.78
CA PRO A 20 -14.89 11.19 -11.99
C PRO A 20 -14.67 9.90 -12.81
N TYR A 21 -15.65 9.55 -13.65
CA TYR A 21 -15.64 8.28 -14.39
C TYR A 21 -14.36 8.04 -15.19
N SER A 22 -13.80 9.06 -15.86
CA SER A 22 -12.55 8.94 -16.63
C SER A 22 -11.35 8.51 -15.77
N VAL A 23 -11.23 9.07 -14.56
CA VAL A 23 -10.16 8.74 -13.62
C VAL A 23 -10.38 7.35 -13.02
N LEU A 24 -11.64 7.01 -12.78
CA LEU A 24 -12.05 5.73 -12.22
C LEU A 24 -11.71 4.57 -13.18
N ASP A 25 -12.09 4.71 -14.44
CA ASP A 25 -11.81 3.72 -15.49
C ASP A 25 -10.30 3.55 -15.69
N GLN A 26 -9.55 4.66 -15.71
CA GLN A 26 -8.09 4.62 -15.81
C GLN A 26 -7.43 3.94 -14.59
N GLY A 27 -7.93 4.20 -13.38
CA GLY A 27 -7.42 3.54 -12.17
C GLY A 27 -7.67 2.03 -12.17
N ILE A 28 -8.85 1.60 -12.63
CA ILE A 28 -9.19 0.17 -12.79
C ILE A 28 -8.30 -0.47 -13.86
N GLU A 29 -8.03 0.24 -14.96
CA GLU A 29 -7.09 -0.20 -16.00
C GLU A 29 -5.68 -0.42 -15.42
N TYR A 30 -5.17 0.51 -14.61
CA TYR A 30 -3.88 0.38 -13.93
C TYR A 30 -3.83 -0.82 -12.97
N ALA A 31 -4.88 -1.04 -12.17
CA ALA A 31 -4.95 -2.20 -11.30
C ALA A 31 -4.97 -3.52 -12.09
N GLY A 32 -5.75 -3.59 -13.17
CA GLY A 32 -5.90 -4.80 -14.00
C GLY A 32 -4.68 -5.12 -14.89
N SER A 33 -3.85 -4.13 -15.19
CA SER A 33 -2.63 -4.27 -16.02
C SER A 33 -1.37 -4.63 -15.22
N GLY A 34 -1.46 -4.76 -13.89
CA GLY A 34 -0.30 -5.03 -13.04
C GLY A 34 0.59 -3.79 -12.82
N ALA A 35 0.06 -2.59 -13.02
CA ALA A 35 0.82 -1.35 -12.78
C ALA A 35 1.08 -1.06 -11.29
N VAL A 36 0.30 -1.71 -10.40
CA VAL A 36 0.50 -1.68 -8.95
C VAL A 36 1.63 -2.66 -8.59
N SER A 37 2.79 -2.13 -8.21
CA SER A 37 3.99 -2.92 -7.94
C SER A 37 4.07 -3.39 -6.48
N GLU A 38 3.53 -2.57 -5.56
CA GLU A 38 3.57 -2.82 -4.12
C GLU A 38 2.19 -2.51 -3.54
N CYS A 39 1.73 -3.32 -2.59
CA CYS A 39 0.50 -3.04 -1.84
C CYS A 39 0.57 -3.72 -0.48
N SER A 40 0.56 -2.93 0.59
CA SER A 40 0.65 -3.45 1.96
C SER A 40 -0.32 -2.72 2.88
N LEU A 41 -0.92 -3.43 3.85
CA LEU A 41 -1.74 -2.85 4.91
C LEU A 41 -0.99 -2.93 6.24
N ALA A 42 -0.68 -1.77 6.82
CA ALA A 42 -0.02 -1.66 8.13
C ALA A 42 -0.57 -0.48 8.92
N GLY A 43 -0.95 -0.70 10.19
CA GLY A 43 -1.37 0.38 11.09
C GLY A 43 -2.53 1.24 10.56
N GLY A 44 -3.49 0.65 9.85
CA GLY A 44 -4.61 1.38 9.24
C GLY A 44 -4.25 2.15 7.97
N ARG A 45 -3.07 1.90 7.39
CA ARG A 45 -2.62 2.54 6.14
C ARG A 45 -2.36 1.49 5.08
N ILE A 46 -2.87 1.76 3.88
CA ILE A 46 -2.57 0.99 2.68
C ILE A 46 -1.56 1.78 1.89
N GLN A 47 -0.40 1.19 1.66
CA GLN A 47 0.69 1.82 0.94
C GLN A 47 1.06 1.00 -0.29
N GLY A 48 1.46 1.70 -1.34
CA GLY A 48 1.89 1.06 -2.56
C GLY A 48 2.45 2.02 -3.59
N SER A 49 2.91 1.42 -4.68
CA SER A 49 3.53 2.13 -5.79
C SER A 49 2.79 1.79 -7.09
N VAL A 50 2.34 2.79 -7.82
CA VAL A 50 1.59 2.64 -9.09
C VAL A 50 2.35 3.29 -10.22
N LYS A 51 2.61 2.55 -11.29
CA LYS A 51 3.23 3.07 -12.51
C LYS A 51 2.17 3.66 -13.44
N ASP A 52 2.41 4.85 -13.97
CA ASP A 52 1.54 5.45 -14.97
C ASP A 52 1.86 4.94 -16.40
N LYS A 53 1.12 5.45 -17.41
CA LYS A 53 1.36 5.08 -18.82
C LYS A 53 2.74 5.52 -19.35
N GLN A 54 3.40 6.46 -18.68
CA GLN A 54 4.73 6.94 -19.02
C GLN A 54 5.83 6.13 -18.30
N GLY A 55 5.45 5.17 -17.44
CA GLY A 55 6.35 4.35 -16.64
C GLY A 55 6.84 5.05 -15.38
N VAL A 56 6.31 6.22 -15.05
CA VAL A 56 6.65 6.96 -13.82
C VAL A 56 5.97 6.29 -12.64
N SER A 57 6.75 5.98 -11.61
CA SER A 57 6.23 5.35 -10.39
C SER A 57 5.76 6.43 -9.40
N HIS A 58 4.51 6.31 -8.96
CA HIS A 58 3.93 7.17 -7.96
C HIS A 58 3.70 6.41 -6.66
N SER A 59 4.25 6.94 -5.56
CA SER A 59 3.93 6.44 -4.23
C SER A 59 2.54 6.94 -3.83
N VAL A 60 1.72 6.01 -3.34
CA VAL A 60 0.33 6.20 -2.95
C VAL A 60 0.11 5.66 -1.54
N CYS A 61 -0.59 6.41 -0.72
CA CYS A 61 -1.00 6.03 0.62
C CYS A 61 -2.50 6.29 0.80
N LEU A 62 -3.23 5.30 1.30
CA LEU A 62 -4.63 5.42 1.69
C LEU A 62 -4.72 5.18 3.21
N GLU A 63 -5.17 6.18 3.94
CA GLU A 63 -5.34 6.10 5.40
C GLU A 63 -6.80 5.81 5.74
N ILE A 64 -7.02 4.78 6.56
CA ILE A 64 -8.33 4.39 7.05
C ILE A 64 -8.69 5.28 8.22
N LEU A 65 -9.58 6.25 7.98
CA LEU A 65 -10.11 7.13 9.02
C LEU A 65 -11.26 6.46 9.77
N SER A 66 -12.08 5.68 9.08
CA SER A 66 -13.18 4.91 9.67
C SER A 66 -13.60 3.75 8.76
N SER A 67 -14.56 2.94 9.21
CA SER A 67 -15.14 1.84 8.41
C SER A 67 -15.71 2.26 7.05
N SER A 68 -16.00 3.55 6.83
CA SER A 68 -16.59 4.09 5.61
C SER A 68 -15.76 5.19 4.96
N GLU A 69 -14.62 5.55 5.52
CA GLU A 69 -13.84 6.71 5.10
C GLU A 69 -12.35 6.43 4.97
N LEU A 70 -11.80 6.89 3.85
CA LEU A 70 -10.39 6.81 3.48
C LEU A 70 -9.92 8.20 3.10
N GLU A 71 -8.72 8.56 3.49
CA GLU A 71 -7.99 9.72 2.97
C GLU A 71 -6.86 9.25 2.06
N ALA A 72 -6.69 9.91 0.92
CA ALA A 72 -5.70 9.54 -0.08
C ALA A 72 -4.58 10.57 -0.15
N ALA A 73 -3.34 10.08 -0.23
CA ALA A 73 -2.16 10.84 -0.55
C ALA A 73 -1.45 10.17 -1.73
N CYS A 74 -0.99 10.96 -2.70
CA CYS A 74 -0.29 10.47 -3.87
C CYS A 74 0.74 11.49 -4.32
N THR A 75 1.91 11.05 -4.74
CA THR A 75 2.98 11.93 -5.27
C THR A 75 2.63 12.66 -6.56
N CYS A 76 1.56 12.29 -7.26
CA CYS A 76 1.15 12.93 -8.51
C CYS A 76 0.31 14.21 -8.34
N SER A 77 -0.12 14.52 -7.11
CA SER A 77 -1.07 15.60 -6.83
C SER A 77 -0.90 16.07 -5.38
N THR A 78 -1.41 17.25 -5.06
CA THR A 78 -1.39 17.76 -3.69
C THR A 78 -2.50 17.11 -2.84
N VAL A 79 -2.36 17.20 -1.52
CA VAL A 79 -3.37 16.66 -0.59
C VAL A 79 -4.72 17.36 -0.77
N ASP A 80 -4.72 18.68 -1.01
CA ASP A 80 -5.96 19.45 -1.18
C ASP A 80 -6.69 19.05 -2.47
N GLU A 81 -5.97 18.85 -3.58
CA GLU A 81 -6.55 18.33 -4.82
C GLU A 81 -7.15 16.92 -4.62
N LEU A 82 -6.44 16.04 -3.90
CA LEU A 82 -6.92 14.69 -3.61
C LEU A 82 -8.12 14.64 -2.66
N ARG A 83 -8.30 15.66 -1.82
CA ARG A 83 -9.49 15.81 -0.97
C ARG A 83 -10.72 16.18 -1.80
N GLU A 84 -10.54 16.98 -2.84
CA GLU A 84 -11.60 17.32 -3.79
C GLU A 84 -11.90 16.14 -4.73
N GLN A 85 -10.85 15.53 -5.26
CA GLN A 85 -10.96 14.50 -6.28
C GLN A 85 -9.75 13.56 -6.27
N TRP A 86 -10.03 12.27 -6.12
CA TRP A 86 -8.99 11.24 -6.16
C TRP A 86 -8.38 11.12 -7.56
N CYS A 87 -7.07 10.88 -7.61
CA CYS A 87 -6.34 10.54 -8.83
C CYS A 87 -6.48 9.05 -9.21
N SER A 88 -6.11 8.70 -10.44
CA SER A 88 -6.19 7.32 -10.95
C SER A 88 -5.26 6.36 -10.20
N HIS A 89 -4.15 6.83 -9.66
CA HIS A 89 -3.23 6.04 -8.84
C HIS A 89 -3.86 5.62 -7.50
N ALA A 90 -4.60 6.54 -6.85
CA ALA A 90 -5.33 6.24 -5.61
C ALA A 90 -6.46 5.23 -5.86
N VAL A 91 -7.19 5.38 -6.97
CA VAL A 91 -8.19 4.42 -7.42
C VAL A 91 -7.56 3.05 -7.65
N ALA A 92 -6.45 3.00 -8.38
CA ALA A 92 -5.75 1.75 -8.70
C ALA A 92 -5.29 1.01 -7.44
N LEU A 93 -4.70 1.73 -6.47
CA LEU A 93 -4.26 1.12 -5.21
C LEU A 93 -5.46 0.58 -4.41
N LEU A 94 -6.55 1.33 -4.30
CA LEU A 94 -7.72 0.88 -3.54
C LEU A 94 -8.37 -0.34 -4.19
N TRP A 95 -8.49 -0.33 -5.51
CA TRP A 95 -9.02 -1.46 -6.27
C TRP A 95 -8.17 -2.72 -6.04
N HIS A 96 -6.86 -2.58 -6.16
CA HIS A 96 -5.94 -3.69 -5.95
C HIS A 96 -5.93 -4.19 -4.49
N ALA A 97 -5.99 -3.30 -3.50
CA ALA A 97 -6.11 -3.66 -2.10
C ALA A 97 -7.38 -4.46 -1.80
N TYR A 98 -8.46 -4.15 -2.52
CA TYR A 98 -9.72 -4.88 -2.43
C TYR A 98 -9.59 -6.29 -3.03
N ASP A 99 -8.92 -6.43 -4.17
CA ASP A 99 -8.59 -7.73 -4.78
C ASP A 99 -7.69 -8.60 -3.86
N LEU A 100 -6.87 -7.96 -3.02
CA LEU A 100 -6.02 -8.64 -2.03
C LEU A 100 -6.74 -9.00 -0.72
N GLU A 101 -8.05 -8.71 -0.61
CA GLU A 101 -8.88 -8.99 0.56
C GLU A 101 -8.35 -8.32 1.84
N PHE A 102 -7.85 -7.09 1.72
CA PHE A 102 -7.44 -6.27 2.87
C PHE A 102 -8.62 -5.87 3.76
N PHE A 103 -9.83 -5.86 3.20
CA PHE A 103 -11.04 -5.45 3.88
C PHE A 103 -11.99 -6.64 4.10
N ASP A 104 -12.80 -6.55 5.15
CA ASP A 104 -13.86 -7.52 5.39
C ASP A 104 -15.04 -7.24 4.44
N PRO A 105 -15.52 -8.22 3.65
CA PRO A 105 -16.67 -8.06 2.76
C PRO A 105 -17.98 -7.66 3.48
N SER A 106 -18.04 -7.86 4.80
CA SER A 106 -19.19 -7.61 5.69
C SER A 106 -19.08 -6.27 6.44
N GLY A 107 -17.86 -5.78 6.71
CA GLY A 107 -17.59 -4.79 7.75
C GLY A 107 -17.11 -3.41 7.30
N GLY A 108 -16.88 -3.20 5.99
CA GLY A 108 -16.30 -1.95 5.48
C GLY A 108 -14.77 -1.95 5.57
N PHE A 109 -14.15 -0.77 5.72
CA PHE A 109 -12.69 -0.61 5.84
C PHE A 109 -12.16 -0.93 7.25
N THR A 110 -12.82 -1.80 8.01
CA THR A 110 -12.32 -2.25 9.31
C THR A 110 -10.98 -2.96 9.13
N THR A 111 -9.98 -2.56 9.91
CA THR A 111 -8.67 -3.19 9.94
C THR A 111 -8.78 -4.57 10.61
N PRO A 112 -8.71 -5.70 9.90
CA PRO A 112 -8.20 -6.91 10.53
C PRO A 112 -6.75 -6.62 10.93
N GLU A 113 -6.32 -7.17 12.05
CA GLU A 113 -4.93 -7.10 12.54
C GLU A 113 -3.93 -7.23 11.37
N SER A 114 -3.01 -6.27 11.27
CA SER A 114 -2.00 -6.07 10.21
C SER A 114 -1.80 -7.22 9.22
N LYS A 115 -2.38 -7.11 8.01
CA LYS A 115 -2.13 -8.03 6.88
C LYS A 115 -1.02 -7.48 5.97
N PHE A 116 0.18 -8.04 6.07
CA PHE A 116 1.26 -7.80 5.11
C PHE A 116 1.19 -8.84 3.99
N ARG A 117 0.92 -8.41 2.74
CA ARG A 117 1.11 -9.24 1.54
C ARG A 117 2.05 -8.52 0.59
N LEU A 118 3.33 -8.85 0.66
CA LEU A 118 4.32 -8.35 -0.27
C LEU A 118 4.29 -9.23 -1.53
N ASN A 119 3.84 -8.67 -2.66
CA ASN A 119 4.14 -9.24 -3.97
C ASN A 119 5.60 -8.92 -4.31
N THR A 120 6.53 -9.63 -3.66
CA THR A 120 7.93 -9.58 -4.09
C THR A 120 8.08 -10.37 -5.38
N SER A 121 8.68 -9.72 -6.38
CA SER A 121 8.98 -10.36 -7.66
C SER A 121 10.06 -11.42 -7.43
N SER A 122 9.68 -12.68 -7.65
CA SER A 122 10.50 -13.90 -7.64
C SER A 122 11.38 -14.19 -6.41
N ALA A 123 11.62 -15.48 -6.16
CA ALA A 123 12.51 -15.94 -5.08
C ALA A 123 13.95 -15.45 -5.25
N GLU A 124 14.34 -14.99 -6.45
CA GLU A 124 15.68 -14.51 -6.74
C GLU A 124 15.98 -13.12 -6.16
N GLU A 125 15.00 -12.21 -6.10
CA GLU A 125 15.21 -10.87 -5.52
C GLU A 125 15.27 -10.91 -3.99
N ILE A 126 14.51 -11.81 -3.35
CA ILE A 126 14.59 -12.06 -1.90
C ILE A 126 15.99 -12.58 -1.52
N ALA A 127 16.57 -13.44 -2.35
CA ALA A 127 17.93 -13.94 -2.14
C ALA A 127 18.99 -12.82 -2.25
N ALA A 128 18.77 -11.80 -3.09
CA ALA A 128 19.69 -10.66 -3.22
C ALA A 128 19.71 -9.79 -1.94
N VAL A 129 18.55 -9.53 -1.34
CA VAL A 129 18.44 -8.73 -0.10
C VAL A 129 19.05 -9.46 1.11
N ILE A 130 18.82 -10.77 1.25
CA ILE A 130 19.40 -11.56 2.35
C ILE A 130 20.94 -11.61 2.25
N ASN A 131 21.48 -11.63 1.03
CA ASN A 131 22.93 -11.69 0.80
C ASN A 131 23.64 -10.35 1.02
N GLU A 132 22.91 -9.22 1.04
CA GLU A 132 23.44 -7.91 1.43
C GLU A 132 23.53 -7.76 2.95
N VAL A 133 22.54 -8.25 3.70
CA VAL A 133 22.53 -8.19 5.18
C VAL A 133 23.61 -9.09 5.78
N GLY A 134 23.94 -10.22 5.13
CA GLY A 134 25.01 -11.12 5.57
C GLY A 134 26.44 -10.61 5.35
N LYS A 135 26.64 -9.49 4.65
CA LYS A 135 27.98 -8.94 4.33
C LYS A 135 28.43 -7.80 5.24
N ASN A 136 27.59 -7.32 6.14
CA ASN A 136 28.02 -6.37 7.15
C ASN A 136 28.52 -7.13 8.39
N PRO A 137 29.81 -7.06 8.73
CA PRO A 137 30.30 -7.59 10.00
C PRO A 137 29.61 -6.82 11.16
N PRO A 138 29.36 -7.48 12.31
CA PRO A 138 28.77 -6.81 13.44
C PRO A 138 29.65 -5.63 13.86
N LEU A 139 29.02 -4.46 14.00
CA LEU A 139 29.63 -3.28 14.63
C LEU A 139 30.22 -3.71 15.98
N SER A 140 31.53 -3.63 16.10
CA SER A 140 32.27 -3.89 17.33
C SER A 140 31.72 -3.01 18.45
N VAL A 141 31.18 -3.62 19.49
CA VAL A 141 30.81 -2.92 20.72
C VAL A 141 32.11 -2.46 21.41
N PRO A 142 32.28 -1.18 21.76
CA PRO A 142 33.45 -0.75 22.52
C PRO A 142 33.43 -1.37 23.92
N ASP A 143 34.52 -2.07 24.22
CA ASP A 143 34.73 -2.98 25.35
C ASP A 143 35.01 -2.25 26.68
N LYS A 144 34.16 -1.32 27.08
CA LYS A 144 34.28 -0.61 28.37
C LYS A 144 32.93 -0.40 29.06
N LEU A 145 32.36 -1.50 29.55
CA LEU A 145 31.41 -1.46 30.67
C LEU A 145 32.20 -1.26 31.96
N TYR A 146 32.17 -0.03 32.48
CA TYR A 146 32.59 0.28 33.85
C TYR A 146 31.68 -0.48 34.82
N LEU A 147 32.20 -1.53 35.47
CA LEU A 147 31.58 -2.10 36.66
C LEU A 147 32.15 -1.36 37.88
N PRO A 148 31.32 -0.71 38.73
CA PRO A 148 31.79 -0.27 40.03
C PRO A 148 31.95 -1.50 40.93
N GLU A 149 33.18 -1.78 41.36
CA GLU A 149 33.47 -2.76 42.40
C GLU A 149 32.78 -2.35 43.70
N VAL A 150 31.87 -3.19 44.18
CA VAL A 150 31.32 -3.10 45.54
C VAL A 150 32.21 -3.97 46.42
N SER A 151 33.05 -3.35 47.24
CA SER A 151 33.76 -4.04 48.33
C SER A 151 32.85 -4.14 49.55
N VAL A 152 32.79 -5.34 50.13
CA VAL A 152 32.13 -5.68 51.41
C VAL A 152 32.95 -5.17 52.58
#